data_AF-A0A4U0P5C2-F1
#
_entry.id   AF-A0A4U0P5C2-F1
#
_cell.length_a   1.000
_cell.length_b   1.000
_cell.length_c   1.000
_cell.angle_alpha   90.00
_cell.angle_beta   90.00
_cell.angle_gamma   90.00
#
_symmetry.space_group_name_H-M   'P 1'
#
loop_
_entity.id
_entity.type
_entity.pdbx_description
1 polymer ?
#
loop_
_entity_poly.entity_id
_entity_poly.type
_entity_poly.pdbx_seq_one_letter_code
_entity_poly.pdbx_strand_id
1 'polypeptide(L)'
;MTMYRTMGDCIIRVQDGASIPADPDNYDYLDYLAWIAEGNTPLPAAGPGRTQLNARINTWRTQMESSGFPALGRWWDSDDMARERLTLTLLAGRGSPVGYWKDVLNEQVGPGDAAMITTLYGAMVEYGALIFGRAEQMKTEVAALPDDALADYVIGWPLA
;
A
#
# COMPACT_ATOMS: atom_id res chain seq x y z
N MET A 1 10.85 -3.79 -16.03
CA MET A 1 12.29 -3.72 -15.72
C MET A 1 12.62 -4.95 -14.91
N THR A 2 13.58 -5.77 -15.35
CA THR A 2 14.02 -6.94 -14.58
C THR A 2 14.85 -6.45 -13.40
N MET A 3 14.52 -6.92 -12.19
CA MET A 3 15.27 -6.61 -10.97
C MET A 3 15.74 -7.90 -10.33
N TYR A 4 16.86 -7.83 -9.64
CA TYR A 4 17.49 -8.97 -8.97
C TYR A 4 17.70 -8.67 -7.49
N ARG A 5 17.68 -9.72 -6.67
CA ARG A 5 18.00 -9.70 -5.24
C ARG A 5 19.08 -10.72 -4.95
N THR A 6 20.01 -10.42 -4.05
CA THR A 6 20.96 -11.42 -3.55
C THR A 6 20.35 -12.22 -2.40
N MET A 7 20.54 -13.55 -2.38
CA MET A 7 20.08 -14.42 -1.30
C MET A 7 21.12 -15.51 -1.04
N GLY A 8 22.05 -15.26 -0.11
CA GLY A 8 23.18 -16.16 0.11
C GLY A 8 23.99 -16.31 -1.17
N ASP A 9 24.13 -17.55 -1.65
CA ASP A 9 24.92 -17.90 -2.84
C ASP A 9 24.09 -17.89 -4.15
N CYS A 10 22.79 -17.59 -4.10
CA CYS A 10 21.95 -17.48 -5.29
C CYS A 10 21.40 -16.07 -5.52
N ILE A 11 21.03 -15.80 -6.77
CA ILE A 11 20.39 -14.55 -7.20
C ILE A 11 18.91 -14.83 -7.42
N ILE A 12 18.03 -14.00 -6.86
CA ILE A 12 16.58 -14.11 -7.09
C ILE A 12 16.16 -13.08 -8.13
N ARG A 13 15.57 -13.52 -9.24
CA ARG A 13 14.86 -12.61 -10.15
C ARG A 13 13.52 -12.22 -9.54
N VAL A 14 13.32 -10.92 -9.32
CA VAL A 14 12.17 -10.40 -8.57
C VAL A 14 10.85 -10.61 -9.32
N GLN A 15 10.88 -10.61 -10.65
CA GLN A 15 9.67 -10.67 -11.48
C GLN A 15 8.89 -11.98 -11.34
N ASP A 16 9.59 -13.11 -11.23
CA ASP A 16 9.00 -14.45 -11.20
C ASP A 16 9.46 -15.28 -9.99
N GLY A 17 10.37 -14.75 -9.17
CA GLY A 17 10.91 -15.42 -7.99
C GLY A 17 11.90 -16.53 -8.32
N ALA A 18 12.40 -16.60 -9.57
CA ALA A 18 13.35 -17.63 -9.97
C ALA A 18 14.66 -17.51 -9.16
N SER A 19 15.09 -18.63 -8.57
CA SER A 19 16.39 -18.75 -7.91
C SER A 19 17.45 -19.16 -8.92
N ILE A 20 18.32 -18.23 -9.25
CA ILE A 20 19.35 -18.33 -10.28
C ILE A 20 20.68 -18.74 -9.61
N PRO A 21 21.22 -19.92 -9.90
CA PRO A 21 22.55 -20.30 -9.43
C PRO A 21 23.63 -19.45 -10.12
N ALA A 22 24.74 -19.19 -9.42
CA ALA A 22 25.91 -18.49 -9.96
C ALA A 22 26.74 -19.38 -10.91
N ASP A 23 26.11 -19.88 -11.96
CA ASP A 23 26.68 -20.76 -12.97
C ASP A 23 26.95 -19.96 -14.26
N PRO A 24 28.21 -19.83 -14.73
CA PRO A 24 28.54 -19.12 -15.96
C PRO A 24 27.82 -19.64 -17.21
N ASP A 25 27.38 -20.90 -17.22
CA ASP A 25 26.63 -21.48 -18.34
C ASP A 25 25.12 -21.25 -18.22
N ASN A 26 24.64 -20.63 -17.14
CA ASN A 26 23.23 -20.28 -16.96
C ASN A 26 22.91 -18.93 -17.60
N TYR A 27 21.99 -18.94 -18.58
CA TYR A 27 21.54 -17.74 -19.27
C TYR A 27 20.97 -16.67 -18.33
N ASP A 28 20.19 -17.04 -17.32
CA ASP A 28 19.63 -16.09 -16.36
C ASP A 28 20.72 -15.43 -15.50
N TYR A 29 21.85 -16.13 -15.26
CA TYR A 29 23.00 -15.57 -14.55
C TYR A 29 23.80 -14.60 -15.44
N LEU A 30 23.95 -14.91 -16.72
CA LEU A 30 24.56 -13.99 -17.70
C LEU A 30 23.73 -12.71 -17.86
N ASP A 31 22.40 -12.81 -17.88
CA ASP A 31 21.50 -11.66 -17.88
C ASP A 31 21.68 -10.79 -16.63
N TYR A 32 21.81 -11.42 -15.45
CA TYR A 32 22.13 -10.71 -14.22
C TYR A 32 23.46 -9.96 -14.30
N LEU A 33 24.52 -10.59 -14.85
CA LEU A 33 25.83 -9.94 -14.99
C LEU A 33 25.80 -8.77 -15.98
N ALA A 34 25.06 -8.88 -17.08
CA ALA A 34 24.87 -7.79 -18.03
C ALA A 34 24.15 -6.60 -17.35
N TRP A 35 23.12 -6.89 -16.57
CA TRP A 35 22.40 -5.90 -15.78
C TRP A 35 23.30 -5.19 -14.76
N ILE A 36 24.22 -5.90 -14.09
CA ILE A 36 25.25 -5.29 -13.22
C ILE A 36 26.22 -4.41 -14.03
N ALA A 37 26.65 -4.86 -15.21
CA ALA A 37 27.59 -4.12 -16.07
C ALA A 37 27.02 -2.79 -16.58
N GLU A 38 25.69 -2.67 -16.68
CA GLU A 38 24.99 -1.40 -16.94
C GLU A 38 24.99 -0.43 -15.74
N GLY A 39 25.55 -0.83 -14.60
CA GLY A 39 25.64 -0.03 -13.38
C GLY A 39 24.48 -0.22 -12.41
N ASN A 40 23.62 -1.22 -12.62
CA ASN A 40 22.54 -1.51 -11.68
C ASN A 40 23.05 -2.23 -10.42
N THR A 41 22.33 -2.08 -9.30
CA THR A 41 22.67 -2.70 -8.01
C THR A 41 21.53 -3.59 -7.53
N PRO A 42 21.77 -4.87 -7.20
CA PRO A 42 20.71 -5.78 -6.78
C PRO A 42 20.16 -5.35 -5.43
N LEU A 43 18.88 -5.66 -5.20
CA LEU A 43 18.25 -5.43 -3.91
C LEU A 43 18.95 -6.31 -2.85
N PRO A 44 19.16 -5.79 -1.64
CA PRO A 44 19.64 -6.59 -0.52
C PRO A 44 18.72 -7.79 -0.21
N ALA A 45 19.31 -8.82 0.40
CA ALA A 45 18.57 -9.95 0.93
C ALA A 45 17.49 -9.50 1.93
N ALA A 46 16.37 -10.23 1.97
CA ALA A 46 15.30 -10.00 2.94
C ALA A 46 15.71 -10.55 4.33
N GLY A 47 16.55 -9.80 5.04
CA GLY A 47 16.93 -10.09 6.42
C GLY A 47 15.78 -9.88 7.42
N PRO A 48 15.95 -10.29 8.69
CA PRO A 48 14.92 -10.18 9.73
C PRO A 48 14.37 -8.76 9.90
N GLY A 49 15.25 -7.73 9.81
CA GLY A 49 14.85 -6.33 9.89
C GLY A 49 13.87 -5.90 8.80
N ARG A 50 14.14 -6.27 7.53
CA ARG A 50 13.22 -5.98 6.41
C ARG A 50 11.89 -6.71 6.55
N THR A 51 11.93 -7.97 6.98
CA THR A 51 10.72 -8.76 7.23
C THR A 51 9.85 -8.13 8.31
N GLN A 52 10.45 -7.69 9.42
CA GLN A 52 9.74 -7.00 10.49
C GLN A 52 9.14 -5.67 10.02
N LEU A 53 9.88 -4.91 9.21
CA LEU A 53 9.43 -3.62 8.70
C LEU A 53 8.27 -3.78 7.72
N ASN A 54 8.32 -4.78 6.83
CA ASN A 54 7.22 -5.14 5.94
C ASN A 54 5.96 -5.57 6.72
N ALA A 55 6.12 -6.31 7.83
CA ALA A 55 5.00 -6.64 8.71
C ALA A 55 4.38 -5.39 9.33
N ARG A 56 5.20 -4.44 9.81
CA ARG A 56 4.72 -3.16 10.35
C ARG A 56 4.01 -2.32 9.28
N ILE A 57 4.48 -2.32 8.02
CA ILE A 57 3.81 -1.65 6.90
C ILE A 57 2.42 -2.27 6.67
N ASN A 58 2.30 -3.60 6.71
CA ASN A 58 1.01 -4.26 6.59
C ASN A 58 0.07 -3.91 7.75
N THR A 59 0.59 -3.84 8.98
CA THR A 59 -0.19 -3.37 10.15
C THR A 59 -0.66 -1.93 9.96
N TRP A 60 0.22 -1.03 9.51
CA TRP A 60 -0.15 0.36 9.21
C TRP A 60 -1.25 0.45 8.16
N ARG A 61 -1.15 -0.33 7.07
CA ARG A 61 -2.18 -0.38 6.02
C ARG A 61 -3.54 -0.78 6.61
N THR A 62 -3.59 -1.86 7.39
CA THR A 62 -4.82 -2.34 8.03
C THR A 62 -5.39 -1.32 9.01
N GLN A 63 -4.54 -0.61 9.75
CA GLN A 63 -4.97 0.49 10.62
C GLN A 63 -5.58 1.64 9.80
N MET A 64 -4.94 2.04 8.71
CA MET A 64 -5.42 3.13 7.86
C MET A 64 -6.77 2.82 7.21
N GLU A 65 -7.00 1.56 6.79
CA GLU A 65 -8.27 1.11 6.21
C GLU A 65 -9.48 1.30 7.14
N SER A 66 -9.26 1.36 8.46
CA SER A 66 -10.32 1.60 9.46
C SER A 66 -10.26 2.98 10.14
N SER A 67 -9.29 3.83 9.78
CA SER A 67 -9.08 5.15 10.42
C SER A 67 -9.92 6.28 9.81
N GLY A 68 -10.82 5.95 8.89
CA GLY A 68 -11.62 6.89 8.14
C GLY A 68 -10.97 7.39 6.85
N PHE A 69 -11.71 8.20 6.09
CA PHE A 69 -11.25 8.80 4.84
C PHE A 69 -11.64 10.29 4.74
N PRO A 70 -10.82 11.13 4.08
CA PRO A 70 -11.13 12.54 3.89
C PRO A 70 -12.08 12.76 2.71
N ALA A 71 -13.15 13.50 2.92
CA ALA A 71 -14.05 13.99 1.88
C ALA A 71 -14.85 15.21 2.36
N LEU A 72 -15.24 16.10 1.45
CA LEU A 72 -16.11 17.23 1.79
C LEU A 72 -15.60 18.09 2.97
N GLY A 73 -14.26 18.21 3.10
CA GLY A 73 -13.62 18.95 4.20
C GLY A 73 -13.68 18.27 5.57
N ARG A 74 -14.03 16.98 5.64
CA ARG A 74 -14.22 16.21 6.87
C ARG A 74 -13.63 14.81 6.75
N TRP A 75 -13.52 14.12 7.88
CA TRP A 75 -13.16 12.71 7.95
C TRP A 75 -14.41 11.86 8.18
N TRP A 76 -14.55 10.79 7.42
CA TRP A 76 -15.71 9.90 7.45
C TRP A 76 -15.31 8.50 7.89
N ASP A 77 -16.20 7.80 8.60
CA ASP A 77 -15.93 6.44 9.09
C ASP A 77 -15.67 5.46 7.93
N SER A 78 -14.68 4.58 8.10
CA SER A 78 -14.29 3.57 7.12
C SER A 78 -14.18 2.16 7.69
N ASP A 79 -14.73 1.91 8.88
CA ASP A 79 -14.83 0.55 9.40
C ASP A 79 -15.72 -0.33 8.50
N ASP A 80 -15.66 -1.66 8.70
CA ASP A 80 -16.38 -2.61 7.84
C ASP A 80 -17.88 -2.29 7.73
N MET A 81 -18.50 -1.90 8.84
CA MET A 81 -19.93 -1.58 8.92
C MET A 81 -20.25 -0.26 8.21
N ALA A 82 -19.42 0.77 8.37
CA ALA A 82 -19.56 2.05 7.69
C ALA A 82 -19.44 1.89 6.17
N ARG A 83 -18.45 1.11 5.70
CA ARG A 83 -18.28 0.79 4.27
C ARG A 83 -19.45 0.04 3.70
N GLU A 84 -19.93 -0.99 4.41
CA GLU A 84 -21.10 -1.77 4.00
C GLU A 84 -22.34 -0.86 3.89
N ARG A 85 -22.62 -0.07 4.91
CA ARG A 85 -23.76 0.86 4.91
C ARG A 85 -23.69 1.90 3.80
N LEU A 86 -22.51 2.49 3.59
CA LEU A 86 -22.31 3.47 2.53
C LEU A 86 -22.54 2.84 1.15
N THR A 87 -22.00 1.63 0.94
CA THR A 87 -22.17 0.86 -0.30
C THR A 87 -23.62 0.48 -0.54
N LEU A 88 -24.33 -0.02 0.47
CA LEU A 88 -25.74 -0.37 0.36
C LEU A 88 -26.63 0.85 0.12
N THR A 89 -26.30 2.00 0.72
CA THR A 89 -27.01 3.26 0.48
C THR A 89 -26.81 3.75 -0.95
N LEU A 90 -25.57 3.66 -1.46
CA LEU A 90 -25.26 3.95 -2.86
C LEU A 90 -26.04 3.04 -3.82
N LEU A 91 -26.04 1.72 -3.57
CA LEU A 91 -26.74 0.74 -4.41
C LEU A 91 -28.26 0.94 -4.40
N ALA A 92 -28.82 1.44 -3.30
CA ALA A 92 -30.23 1.80 -3.24
C ALA A 92 -30.60 3.01 -4.11
N GLY A 93 -29.61 3.73 -4.66
CA GLY A 93 -29.81 4.88 -5.55
C GLY A 93 -30.46 6.08 -4.89
N ARG A 94 -30.44 6.16 -3.55
CA ARG A 94 -31.07 7.21 -2.75
C ARG A 94 -30.13 7.71 -1.66
N GLY A 95 -30.46 8.88 -1.10
CA GLY A 95 -29.78 9.38 0.08
C GLY A 95 -30.06 8.55 1.35
N SER A 96 -29.33 8.89 2.41
CA SER A 96 -29.59 8.45 3.77
C SER A 96 -31.05 8.69 4.17
N PRO A 97 -31.79 7.68 4.66
CA PRO A 97 -33.18 7.84 5.09
C PRO A 97 -33.38 8.84 6.23
N VAL A 98 -32.33 9.16 6.97
CA VAL A 98 -32.35 10.12 8.08
C VAL A 98 -31.92 11.53 7.66
N GLY A 99 -31.61 11.77 6.39
CA GLY A 99 -31.26 13.08 5.84
C GLY A 99 -29.86 13.60 6.24
N TYR A 100 -29.03 12.74 6.83
CA TYR A 100 -27.65 13.05 7.18
C TYR A 100 -26.78 11.79 7.10
N TRP A 101 -25.47 12.01 7.04
CA TRP A 101 -24.46 10.99 7.34
C TRP A 101 -23.64 11.43 8.56
N LYS A 102 -23.05 10.49 9.28
CA LYS A 102 -22.17 10.81 10.42
C LYS A 102 -20.71 10.81 9.99
N ASP A 103 -19.98 11.81 10.44
CA ASP A 103 -18.52 11.84 10.30
C ASP A 103 -17.85 11.09 11.47
N VAL A 104 -16.51 11.00 11.47
CA VAL A 104 -15.76 10.27 12.53
C VAL A 104 -15.94 10.86 13.94
N LEU A 105 -16.39 12.11 14.05
CA LEU A 105 -16.70 12.77 15.32
C LEU A 105 -18.14 12.54 15.75
N ASN A 106 -18.89 11.70 15.03
CA ASN A 106 -20.32 11.44 15.19
C ASN A 106 -21.22 12.66 14.93
N GLU A 107 -20.73 13.68 14.24
CA GLU A 107 -21.53 14.85 13.87
C GLU A 107 -22.46 14.52 12.70
N GLN A 108 -23.72 14.97 12.77
CA GLN A 108 -24.71 14.76 11.72
C GLN A 108 -24.54 15.80 10.62
N VAL A 109 -24.19 15.35 9.41
CA VAL A 109 -23.91 16.22 8.27
C VAL A 109 -24.93 15.96 7.17
N GLY A 110 -25.75 16.97 6.90
CA GLY A 110 -26.69 17.00 5.77
C GLY A 110 -26.03 17.48 4.47
N PRO A 111 -26.70 17.31 3.30
CA PRO A 111 -28.08 16.85 3.15
C PRO A 111 -28.26 15.32 3.19
N GLY A 112 -27.18 14.54 3.31
CA GLY A 112 -27.26 13.07 3.27
C GLY A 112 -27.91 12.53 1.99
N ASP A 113 -27.96 13.32 0.91
CA ASP A 113 -28.66 12.98 -0.33
C ASP A 113 -27.85 12.01 -1.20
N ALA A 114 -28.42 11.57 -2.33
CA ALA A 114 -27.74 10.63 -3.22
C ALA A 114 -26.40 11.17 -3.73
N ALA A 115 -26.29 12.48 -3.99
CA ALA A 115 -25.05 13.11 -4.46
C ALA A 115 -23.96 13.08 -3.38
N MET A 116 -24.31 13.36 -2.13
CA MET A 116 -23.40 13.22 -1.00
C MET A 116 -22.94 11.77 -0.86
N ILE A 117 -23.84 10.80 -0.89
CA ILE A 117 -23.50 9.37 -0.79
C ILE A 117 -22.56 8.93 -1.91
N THR A 118 -22.82 9.33 -3.16
CA THR A 118 -21.92 9.05 -4.29
C THR A 118 -20.53 9.68 -4.08
N THR A 119 -20.47 10.92 -3.60
CA THR A 119 -19.20 11.60 -3.32
C THR A 119 -18.40 10.90 -2.23
N LEU A 120 -19.06 10.54 -1.12
CA LEU A 120 -18.43 9.81 -0.02
C LEU A 120 -17.91 8.45 -0.47
N TYR A 121 -18.69 7.70 -1.24
CA TYR A 121 -18.26 6.39 -1.74
C TYR A 121 -17.05 6.51 -2.68
N GLY A 122 -17.08 7.47 -3.61
CA GLY A 122 -15.96 7.72 -4.51
C GLY A 122 -14.66 8.02 -3.74
N ALA A 123 -14.74 8.93 -2.76
CA ALA A 123 -13.60 9.29 -1.93
C ALA A 123 -13.10 8.11 -1.06
N MET A 124 -14.00 7.29 -0.54
CA MET A 124 -13.64 6.08 0.21
C MET A 124 -12.83 5.10 -0.64
N VAL A 125 -13.28 4.85 -1.87
CA VAL A 125 -12.59 3.95 -2.81
C VAL A 125 -11.23 4.52 -3.22
N GLU A 126 -11.18 5.80 -3.55
CA GLU A 126 -9.94 6.49 -3.92
C GLU A 126 -8.93 6.48 -2.78
N TYR A 127 -9.36 6.83 -1.56
CA TYR A 127 -8.49 6.86 -0.40
C TYR A 127 -8.00 5.45 -0.03
N GLY A 128 -8.85 4.43 -0.16
CA GLY A 128 -8.45 3.04 -0.10
C GLY A 128 -7.31 2.74 -1.08
N ALA A 129 -7.47 3.06 -2.36
CA ALA A 129 -6.43 2.85 -3.36
C ALA A 129 -5.11 3.58 -3.03
N LEU A 130 -5.18 4.79 -2.46
CA LEU A 130 -4.01 5.54 -1.99
C LEU A 130 -3.28 4.83 -0.85
N ILE A 131 -4.02 4.26 0.12
CA ILE A 131 -3.44 3.48 1.23
C ILE A 131 -2.67 2.27 0.70
N PHE A 132 -3.26 1.53 -0.25
CA PHE A 132 -2.59 0.39 -0.90
C PHE A 132 -1.36 0.85 -1.69
N GLY A 133 -1.49 1.90 -2.49
CA GLY A 133 -0.39 2.47 -3.26
C GLY A 133 0.78 2.89 -2.37
N ARG A 134 0.50 3.55 -1.24
CA ARG A 134 1.54 3.92 -0.28
C ARG A 134 2.17 2.71 0.39
N ALA A 135 1.39 1.68 0.76
CA ALA A 135 1.94 0.47 1.35
C ALA A 135 2.92 -0.25 0.39
N GLU A 136 2.59 -0.33 -0.90
CA GLU A 136 3.50 -0.89 -1.90
C GLU A 136 4.72 -0.01 -2.12
N GLN A 137 4.55 1.31 -2.20
CA GLN A 137 5.66 2.25 -2.27
C GLN A 137 6.63 2.07 -1.08
N MET A 138 6.10 1.95 0.14
CA MET A 138 6.93 1.73 1.33
C MET A 138 7.70 0.41 1.27
N LYS A 139 7.11 -0.67 0.76
CA LYS A 139 7.82 -1.94 0.58
C LYS A 139 8.94 -1.82 -0.44
N THR A 140 8.74 -1.05 -1.53
CA THR A 140 9.79 -0.76 -2.51
C THR A 140 10.91 0.08 -1.89
N GLU A 141 10.58 1.12 -1.13
CA GLU A 141 11.56 1.93 -0.39
C GLU A 141 12.40 1.05 0.55
N VAL A 142 11.75 0.24 1.39
CA VAL A 142 12.42 -0.71 2.32
C VAL A 142 13.28 -1.75 1.60
N ALA A 143 12.84 -2.22 0.43
CA ALA A 143 13.61 -3.19 -0.36
C ALA A 143 14.92 -2.59 -0.90
N ALA A 144 14.97 -1.28 -1.14
CA ALA A 144 16.14 -0.59 -1.68
C ALA A 144 17.10 -0.06 -0.59
N LEU A 145 16.65 0.08 0.66
CA LEU A 145 17.49 0.59 1.75
C LEU A 145 18.62 -0.38 2.13
N PRO A 146 19.80 0.13 2.51
CA PRO A 146 20.83 -0.68 3.17
C PRO A 146 20.39 -1.09 4.59
N ASP A 147 21.00 -2.15 5.13
CA ASP A 147 20.58 -2.77 6.41
C ASP A 147 20.67 -1.81 7.60
N ASP A 148 21.68 -0.95 7.63
CA ASP A 148 21.92 0.04 8.68
C ASP A 148 20.89 1.19 8.66
N ALA A 149 20.30 1.49 7.52
CA ALA A 149 19.25 2.51 7.38
C ALA A 149 17.84 2.02 7.72
N LEU A 150 17.62 0.72 7.92
CA LEU A 150 16.29 0.16 8.18
C LEU A 150 15.67 0.67 9.50
N ALA A 151 16.50 0.96 10.50
CA ALA A 151 16.06 1.39 11.82
C ALA A 151 15.40 2.78 11.80
N ASP A 152 15.83 3.65 10.87
CA ASP A 152 15.38 5.04 10.76
C ASP A 152 14.19 5.21 9.81
N TYR A 153 13.76 4.14 9.13
CA TYR A 153 12.66 4.22 8.19
C TYR A 153 11.32 4.49 8.89
N VAL A 154 10.67 5.57 8.49
CA VAL A 154 9.37 6.01 9.04
C VAL A 154 8.22 5.46 8.21
N ILE A 155 7.38 4.65 8.85
CA ILE A 155 6.14 4.14 8.24
C ILE A 155 5.07 5.22 8.35
N GLY A 156 4.43 5.55 7.22
CA GLY A 156 3.35 6.51 7.17
C GLY A 156 3.21 7.17 5.82
N TRP A 157 2.36 8.19 5.77
CA TRP A 157 2.30 9.11 4.66
C TRP A 157 3.61 9.90 4.55
N PRO A 158 4.04 10.29 3.34
CA PRO A 158 5.15 11.22 3.16
C PRO A 158 4.90 12.50 3.96
N LEU A 159 5.95 13.07 4.55
CA LEU A 159 5.88 14.41 5.11
C LEU A 159 5.60 15.39 3.96
N ALA A 160 4.61 16.25 4.14
CA ALA A 160 4.23 17.31 3.20
C ALA A 160 5.22 18.48 3.23
#